data_AF-A0A8G2C8E4-F1
#
_entry.id   AF-A0A8G2C8E4-F1
#
_cell.length_a   1.000
_cell.length_b   1.000
_cell.length_c   1.000
_cell.angle_alpha   90.00
_cell.angle_beta   90.00
_cell.angle_gamma   90.00
#
_symmetry.space_group_name_H-M   'P 1'
#
loop_
_entity.id
_entity.type
_entity.pdbx_description
1 polymer ?
#
loop_
_entity_poly.entity_id
_entity_poly.type
_entity_poly.pdbx_seq_one_letter_code
_entity_poly.pdbx_strand_id
1 'polypeptide(L)'
;MITHTFLHIKGISKRQEQSLWEQGITDWALYENVAPKSRVPALQNSFHALRTGNVNFFARSLPGTELYRIALGFPDDVMFLCAETTGTSLYYDSLTMVGWSFGSSYGVYVEGEDPAPFVEAVQRAKVLVTFNGTQHDCKFIQKHFPELVLPVVHIDLRYSAKRAGFSGGRSAIEQAAGLVRLTTSETASVLWHRYRRGNNSALRRMITYNHADVEAQKVLLDACIRRMYAKASIPDAVQSSVRFADSLSVIRWAKTKDALPRSGITVSAYKSEQASAVTYGTLQAERPLDDVCVVGIDLVASEKRESGFCILHGNAAITSRVKTDEEMIAVALSAGADVVSIDSPLGIPHGRTSFWDDDPMREQCGITRECERQLKQRGVSSYPCLIPSMQKLTQRGMGLAEKFRAHGLEVIEGYPGGTQDILSIPRKQAGLQDLIEGLKEFGITGRFIQDAARQTEEMQAKNNSTVSRPKKIRAKESWANYAGNRTSEDRLTSPQELEARQNFLHHYRLQQSKRAKITHDELDAITSAIVGLFYLCGRYEALGNAEEGFLIVPDVR
;
A
#
# COMPACT_ATOMS: atom_id res chain seq x y z
N MET A 1 34.23 -2.73 -16.58
CA MET A 1 34.37 -3.25 -15.19
C MET A 1 34.59 -4.73 -15.05
N ILE A 2 33.86 -5.61 -15.74
CA ILE A 2 33.99 -7.07 -15.52
C ILE A 2 35.43 -7.53 -15.74
N THR A 3 36.06 -7.06 -16.83
CA THR A 3 37.46 -7.35 -17.16
C THR A 3 38.49 -6.81 -16.16
N HIS A 4 38.06 -5.93 -15.25
CA HIS A 4 38.93 -5.26 -14.28
C HIS A 4 38.74 -5.81 -12.85
N THR A 5 37.90 -6.84 -12.67
CA THR A 5 37.78 -7.55 -11.40
C THR A 5 38.27 -8.98 -11.52
N PHE A 6 38.85 -9.49 -10.44
CA PHE A 6 39.41 -10.83 -10.35
C PHE A 6 38.68 -11.69 -9.31
N LEU A 7 37.67 -11.12 -8.63
CA LEU A 7 36.98 -11.76 -7.50
C LEU A 7 36.22 -13.03 -7.86
N HIS A 8 35.87 -13.23 -9.13
CA HIS A 8 35.25 -14.47 -9.61
C HIS A 8 36.26 -15.61 -9.77
N ILE A 9 37.57 -15.33 -9.75
CA ILE A 9 38.63 -16.33 -9.85
C ILE A 9 38.90 -16.88 -8.44
N LYS A 10 38.72 -18.19 -8.27
CA LYS A 10 38.90 -18.87 -6.98
C LYS A 10 40.29 -18.57 -6.37
N GLY A 11 40.28 -18.13 -5.11
CA GLY A 11 41.49 -17.83 -4.37
C GLY A 11 42.06 -16.42 -4.58
N ILE A 12 41.31 -15.51 -5.22
CA ILE A 12 41.60 -14.07 -5.23
C ILE A 12 40.64 -13.35 -4.29
N SER A 13 41.18 -12.79 -3.22
CA SER A 13 40.47 -11.94 -2.26
C SER A 13 40.44 -10.48 -2.70
N LYS A 14 39.58 -9.66 -2.09
CA LYS A 14 39.54 -8.20 -2.31
C LYS A 14 40.89 -7.52 -2.08
N ARG A 15 41.65 -7.96 -1.07
CA ARG A 15 43.00 -7.44 -0.80
C ARG A 15 43.97 -7.79 -1.93
N GLN A 16 43.89 -9.01 -2.45
CA GLN A 16 44.73 -9.42 -3.58
C GLN A 16 44.36 -8.68 -4.86
N GLU A 17 43.07 -8.50 -5.14
CA GLU A 17 42.60 -7.67 -6.26
C GLU A 17 43.14 -6.23 -6.16
N GLN A 18 43.03 -5.59 -4.98
CA GLN A 18 43.59 -4.26 -4.77
C GLN A 18 45.10 -4.22 -5.03
N SER A 19 45.84 -5.22 -4.52
CA SER A 19 47.28 -5.31 -4.72
C SER A 19 47.66 -5.52 -6.20
N LEU A 20 46.85 -6.25 -6.97
CA LEU A 20 47.03 -6.37 -8.42
C LEU A 20 46.90 -5.00 -9.11
N TRP A 21 45.87 -4.22 -8.75
CA TRP A 21 45.69 -2.88 -9.31
C TRP A 21 46.83 -1.93 -8.93
N GLU A 22 47.32 -1.98 -7.68
CA GLU A 22 48.47 -1.19 -7.22
C GLU A 22 49.77 -1.53 -7.96
N GLN A 23 49.89 -2.78 -8.45
CA GLN A 23 51.00 -3.23 -9.30
C GLN A 23 50.80 -2.89 -10.79
N GLY A 24 49.72 -2.18 -11.14
CA GLY A 24 49.39 -1.83 -12.53
C GLY A 24 48.71 -2.95 -13.31
N ILE A 25 48.34 -4.07 -12.67
CA ILE A 25 47.61 -5.17 -13.30
C ILE A 25 46.12 -4.87 -13.20
N THR A 26 45.64 -4.03 -14.13
CA THR A 26 44.30 -3.44 -14.09
C THR A 26 43.22 -4.25 -14.77
N ASP A 27 43.60 -5.21 -15.63
CA ASP A 27 42.65 -6.05 -16.37
C ASP A 27 43.12 -7.50 -16.54
N TRP A 28 42.25 -8.32 -17.13
CA TRP A 28 42.52 -9.72 -17.41
C TRP A 28 43.66 -9.96 -18.40
N ALA A 29 43.87 -9.09 -19.39
CA ALA A 29 44.94 -9.28 -20.37
C ALA A 29 46.32 -9.06 -19.73
N LEU A 30 46.43 -8.05 -18.87
CA LEU A 30 47.62 -7.82 -18.05
C LEU A 30 47.83 -8.95 -17.05
N TYR A 31 46.76 -9.43 -16.42
CA TYR A 31 46.85 -10.54 -15.46
C TYR A 31 47.29 -11.83 -16.14
N GLU A 32 46.85 -12.12 -17.37
CA GLU A 32 47.23 -13.33 -18.12
C GLU A 32 48.75 -13.50 -18.23
N ASN A 33 49.49 -12.39 -18.41
CA ASN A 33 50.95 -12.40 -18.55
C ASN A 33 51.69 -12.80 -17.27
N VAL A 34 51.06 -12.60 -16.10
CA VAL A 34 51.67 -12.81 -14.78
C VAL A 34 50.94 -13.87 -13.95
N ALA A 35 49.83 -14.40 -14.46
CA ALA A 35 49.00 -15.35 -13.75
C ALA A 35 49.74 -16.69 -13.55
N PRO A 36 49.65 -17.29 -12.35
CA PRO A 36 50.09 -18.67 -12.17
C PRO A 36 49.42 -19.60 -13.17
N LYS A 37 50.16 -20.59 -13.70
CA LYS A 37 49.63 -21.58 -14.66
C LYS A 37 48.32 -22.24 -14.19
N SER A 38 48.14 -22.41 -12.89
CA SER A 38 46.92 -22.97 -12.29
C SER A 38 45.67 -22.10 -12.45
N ARG A 39 45.82 -20.81 -12.75
CA ARG A 39 44.72 -19.84 -12.90
C ARG A 39 44.40 -19.48 -14.36
N VAL A 40 45.30 -19.77 -15.29
CA VAL A 40 45.10 -19.52 -16.73
C VAL A 40 43.80 -20.16 -17.26
N PRO A 41 43.43 -21.41 -16.90
CA PRO A 41 42.16 -21.98 -17.35
C PRO A 41 40.92 -21.20 -16.86
N ALA A 42 40.93 -20.69 -15.63
CA ALA A 42 39.84 -19.89 -15.09
C ALA A 42 39.72 -18.54 -15.81
N LEU A 43 40.84 -17.95 -16.23
CA LEU A 43 40.87 -16.72 -17.01
C LEU A 43 40.35 -16.93 -18.44
N GLN A 44 40.75 -18.03 -19.10
CA GLN A 44 40.21 -18.41 -20.41
C GLN A 44 38.69 -18.63 -20.37
N ASN A 45 38.18 -19.28 -19.31
CA ASN A 45 36.74 -19.41 -19.08
C ASN A 45 36.06 -18.04 -18.89
N SER A 46 36.74 -17.08 -18.24
CA SER A 46 36.24 -15.72 -18.05
C SER A 46 36.12 -14.96 -19.37
N PHE A 47 37.14 -15.04 -20.23
CA PHE A 47 37.09 -14.46 -21.59
C PHE A 47 36.01 -15.10 -22.44
N HIS A 48 35.88 -16.44 -22.38
CA HIS A 48 34.82 -17.16 -23.10
C HIS A 48 33.43 -16.75 -22.63
N ALA A 49 33.20 -16.65 -21.32
CA ALA A 49 31.94 -16.22 -20.75
C ALA A 49 31.58 -14.77 -21.12
N LEU A 50 32.56 -13.86 -21.11
CA LEU A 50 32.36 -12.48 -21.54
C LEU A 50 31.97 -12.41 -23.03
N ARG A 51 32.71 -13.09 -23.90
CA ARG A 51 32.48 -13.10 -25.35
C ARG A 51 31.13 -13.70 -25.73
N THR A 52 30.67 -14.72 -25.01
CA THR A 52 29.37 -15.37 -25.23
C THR A 52 28.22 -14.67 -24.49
N GLY A 53 28.49 -13.60 -23.72
CA GLY A 53 27.48 -12.90 -22.94
C GLY A 53 26.90 -13.71 -21.78
N ASN A 54 27.60 -14.76 -21.32
CA ASN A 54 27.15 -15.66 -20.27
C ASN A 54 27.26 -15.01 -18.88
N VAL A 55 26.25 -14.22 -18.50
CA VAL A 55 26.22 -13.56 -17.18
C VAL A 55 26.04 -14.52 -16.01
N ASN A 56 25.47 -15.71 -16.24
CA ASN A 56 25.31 -16.74 -15.21
C ASN A 56 26.65 -17.24 -14.68
N PHE A 57 27.69 -17.29 -15.54
CA PHE A 57 29.05 -17.60 -15.12
C PHE A 57 29.53 -16.61 -14.04
N PHE A 58 29.37 -15.31 -14.28
CA PHE A 58 29.80 -14.27 -13.34
C PHE A 58 28.91 -14.20 -12.10
N ALA A 59 27.59 -14.36 -12.26
CA ALA A 59 26.63 -14.32 -11.17
C ALA A 59 26.90 -15.38 -10.09
N ARG A 60 27.35 -16.58 -10.50
CA ARG A 60 27.67 -17.69 -9.60
C ARG A 60 28.99 -17.52 -8.86
N SER A 61 29.90 -16.70 -9.38
CA SER A 61 31.28 -16.62 -8.90
C SER A 61 31.63 -15.28 -8.26
N LEU A 62 30.96 -14.19 -8.63
CA LEU A 62 31.13 -12.90 -7.97
C LEU A 62 30.35 -12.84 -6.65
N PRO A 63 30.87 -12.14 -5.62
CA PRO A 63 30.07 -11.78 -4.46
C PRO A 63 28.84 -10.97 -4.88
N GLY A 64 27.68 -11.22 -4.27
CA GLY A 64 26.43 -10.51 -4.60
C GLY A 64 26.51 -8.98 -4.50
N THR A 65 27.45 -8.46 -3.69
CA THR A 65 27.71 -7.02 -3.58
C THR A 65 28.42 -6.41 -4.79
N GLU A 66 28.99 -7.23 -5.67
CA GLU A 66 29.78 -6.82 -6.84
C GLU A 66 29.03 -7.00 -8.17
N LEU A 67 27.76 -7.43 -8.14
CA LEU A 67 26.96 -7.67 -9.35
C LEU A 67 26.77 -6.42 -10.22
N TYR A 68 26.91 -5.22 -9.66
CA TYR A 68 26.91 -3.96 -10.43
C TYR A 68 28.01 -3.92 -11.49
N ARG A 69 29.10 -4.67 -11.31
CA ARG A 69 30.16 -4.80 -12.31
C ARG A 69 29.66 -5.53 -13.57
N ILE A 70 28.73 -6.47 -13.42
CA ILE A 70 28.08 -7.16 -14.54
C ILE A 70 27.25 -6.17 -15.35
N ALA A 71 26.43 -5.34 -14.68
CA ALA A 71 25.65 -4.29 -15.32
C ALA A 71 26.54 -3.36 -16.17
N LEU A 72 27.68 -2.94 -15.63
CA LEU A 72 28.65 -2.09 -16.32
C LEU A 72 29.40 -2.79 -17.47
N GLY A 73 29.36 -4.12 -17.55
CA GLY A 73 29.93 -4.89 -18.67
C GLY A 73 28.96 -5.16 -19.80
N PHE A 74 27.65 -5.06 -19.55
CA PHE A 74 26.58 -5.29 -20.52
C PHE A 74 25.51 -4.19 -20.46
N PRO A 75 25.88 -2.91 -20.64
CA PRO A 75 24.97 -1.79 -20.37
C PRO A 75 23.69 -1.82 -21.20
N ASP A 76 23.75 -2.30 -22.44
CA ASP A 76 22.60 -2.38 -23.36
C ASP A 76 21.58 -3.48 -23.00
N ASP A 77 21.99 -4.40 -22.12
CA ASP A 77 21.19 -5.54 -21.65
C ASP A 77 20.76 -5.38 -20.17
N VAL A 78 20.91 -4.18 -19.61
CA VAL A 78 20.40 -3.81 -18.28
C VAL A 78 18.96 -3.32 -18.40
N MET A 79 18.05 -4.04 -17.76
CA MET A 79 16.64 -3.69 -17.63
C MET A 79 16.41 -2.95 -16.32
N PHE A 80 15.97 -1.69 -16.38
CA PHE A 80 15.43 -0.98 -15.22
C PHE A 80 13.93 -1.18 -15.18
N LEU A 81 13.38 -1.62 -14.04
CA LEU A 81 11.99 -2.05 -13.94
C LEU A 81 11.30 -1.44 -12.72
N CYS A 82 10.04 -1.05 -12.88
CA CYS A 82 9.17 -0.60 -11.80
C CYS A 82 7.76 -1.15 -12.02
N ALA A 83 7.18 -1.77 -11.00
CA ALA A 83 5.80 -2.26 -10.98
C ALA A 83 4.90 -1.31 -10.18
N GLU A 84 3.68 -1.11 -10.67
CA GLU A 84 2.59 -0.52 -9.90
C GLU A 84 1.57 -1.61 -9.54
N THR A 85 0.97 -1.47 -8.37
CA THR A 85 0.06 -2.45 -7.78
C THR A 85 -1.15 -1.75 -7.17
N THR A 86 -2.19 -2.49 -6.84
CA THR A 86 -3.36 -1.91 -6.12
C THR A 86 -3.02 -1.52 -4.68
N GLY A 87 -1.98 -2.13 -4.12
CA GLY A 87 -1.48 -1.94 -2.76
C GLY A 87 -0.24 -2.79 -2.50
N THR A 88 0.12 -3.00 -1.24
CA THR A 88 1.40 -3.63 -0.86
C THR A 88 1.29 -5.09 -0.42
N SER A 89 0.07 -5.63 -0.27
CA SER A 89 -0.16 -7.00 0.19
C SER A 89 -0.13 -7.97 -0.98
N LEU A 90 0.82 -8.90 -1.01
CA LEU A 90 0.79 -9.99 -2.01
C LEU A 90 -0.42 -10.90 -1.87
N TYR A 91 -1.12 -10.84 -0.75
CA TYR A 91 -2.29 -11.66 -0.49
C TYR A 91 -3.55 -11.04 -1.10
N TYR A 92 -3.78 -9.74 -0.85
CA TYR A 92 -4.99 -9.03 -1.29
C TYR A 92 -4.83 -8.20 -2.56
N ASP A 93 -3.62 -7.72 -2.84
CA ASP A 93 -3.35 -6.83 -3.96
C ASP A 93 -2.88 -7.56 -5.21
N SER A 94 -3.05 -6.87 -6.34
CA SER A 94 -2.71 -7.35 -7.67
C SER A 94 -1.80 -6.37 -8.39
N LEU A 95 -1.06 -6.90 -9.38
CA LEU A 95 -0.24 -6.13 -10.30
C LEU A 95 -1.16 -5.34 -11.25
N THR A 96 -0.89 -4.05 -11.45
CA THR A 96 -1.69 -3.19 -12.34
C THR A 96 -0.93 -2.81 -13.60
N MET A 97 0.38 -2.54 -13.47
CA MET A 97 1.25 -2.31 -14.62
C MET A 97 2.72 -2.56 -14.26
N VAL A 98 3.53 -2.79 -15.29
CA VAL A 98 5.00 -2.84 -15.20
C VAL A 98 5.59 -1.97 -16.29
N GLY A 99 6.36 -0.97 -15.92
CA GLY A 99 7.20 -0.25 -16.87
C GLY A 99 8.65 -0.67 -16.77
N TRP A 100 9.34 -0.60 -17.90
CA TRP A 100 10.75 -0.93 -17.97
C TRP A 100 11.49 -0.10 -19.00
N SER A 101 12.81 -0.03 -18.86
CA SER A 101 13.67 0.54 -19.89
C SER A 101 14.92 -0.27 -20.17
N PHE A 102 15.36 -0.20 -21.43
CA PHE A 102 16.69 -0.59 -21.90
C PHE A 102 17.29 0.61 -22.63
N GLY A 103 18.41 1.15 -22.12
CA GLY A 103 18.98 2.39 -22.65
C GLY A 103 17.89 3.47 -22.79
N SER A 104 17.76 4.01 -24.01
CA SER A 104 16.81 5.08 -24.34
C SER A 104 15.39 4.62 -24.70
N SER A 105 15.08 3.32 -24.57
CA SER A 105 13.77 2.76 -24.91
C SER A 105 12.98 2.41 -23.65
N TYR A 106 11.74 2.90 -23.57
CA TYR A 106 10.78 2.57 -22.51
C TYR A 106 9.68 1.66 -23.06
N GLY A 107 9.34 0.62 -22.32
CA GLY A 107 8.20 -0.25 -22.56
C GLY A 107 7.28 -0.29 -21.34
N VAL A 108 6.04 -0.67 -21.55
CA VAL A 108 5.04 -0.79 -20.49
C VAL A 108 4.08 -1.93 -20.79
N TYR A 109 3.72 -2.66 -19.73
CA TYR A 109 2.66 -3.64 -19.70
C TYR A 109 1.60 -3.12 -18.74
N VAL A 110 0.34 -3.11 -19.18
CA VAL A 110 -0.82 -2.78 -18.34
C VAL A 110 -1.66 -4.03 -18.19
N GLU A 111 -2.19 -4.28 -16.99
CA GLU A 111 -3.06 -5.41 -16.71
C GLU A 111 -4.23 -5.45 -17.71
N GLY A 112 -4.52 -6.64 -18.23
CA GLY A 112 -5.49 -6.88 -19.30
C GLY A 112 -4.96 -6.72 -20.74
N GLU A 113 -3.72 -6.24 -20.93
CA GLU A 113 -3.08 -6.18 -22.26
C GLU A 113 -2.23 -7.44 -22.56
N ASP A 114 -1.74 -7.56 -23.79
CA ASP A 114 -0.87 -8.68 -24.20
C ASP A 114 0.48 -8.62 -23.45
N PRO A 115 0.84 -9.64 -22.66
CA PRO A 115 2.09 -9.66 -21.91
C PRO A 115 3.32 -10.02 -22.74
N ALA A 116 3.16 -10.49 -23.99
CA ALA A 116 4.28 -11.00 -24.79
C ALA A 116 5.47 -10.03 -24.92
N PRO A 117 5.28 -8.71 -25.17
CA PRO A 117 6.40 -7.77 -25.23
C PRO A 117 7.17 -7.63 -23.91
N PHE A 118 6.47 -7.73 -22.77
CA PHE A 118 7.10 -7.69 -21.46
C PHE A 118 7.87 -8.99 -21.18
N VAL A 119 7.29 -10.14 -21.50
CA VAL A 119 7.96 -11.44 -21.36
C VAL A 119 9.24 -11.50 -22.21
N GLU A 120 9.18 -11.07 -23.48
CA GLU A 120 10.35 -10.99 -24.36
C GLU A 120 11.43 -10.06 -23.78
N ALA A 121 11.02 -8.89 -23.26
CA ALA A 121 11.93 -7.94 -22.63
C ALA A 121 12.65 -8.55 -21.41
N VAL A 122 11.93 -9.27 -20.55
CA VAL A 122 12.50 -9.94 -19.38
C VAL A 122 13.45 -11.07 -19.79
N GLN A 123 13.09 -11.87 -20.80
CA GLN A 123 13.94 -12.95 -21.32
C GLN A 123 15.22 -12.43 -21.98
N ARG A 124 15.16 -11.27 -22.62
CA ARG A 124 16.33 -10.58 -23.21
C ARG A 124 17.26 -10.01 -22.13
N ALA A 125 16.73 -9.58 -20.99
CA ALA A 125 17.50 -8.91 -19.95
C ALA A 125 18.60 -9.81 -19.37
N LYS A 126 19.84 -9.32 -19.37
CA LYS A 126 20.94 -9.99 -18.65
C LYS A 126 21.00 -9.57 -17.19
N VAL A 127 20.60 -8.33 -16.91
CA VAL A 127 20.61 -7.74 -15.56
C VAL A 127 19.31 -7.02 -15.32
N LEU A 128 18.66 -7.33 -14.19
CA LEU A 128 17.49 -6.63 -13.69
C LEU A 128 17.90 -5.63 -12.62
N VAL A 129 17.46 -4.38 -12.74
CA VAL A 129 17.62 -3.32 -11.73
C VAL A 129 16.23 -2.88 -11.28
N THR A 130 16.04 -2.79 -9.97
CA THR A 130 14.78 -2.36 -9.33
C THR A 130 15.09 -1.56 -8.07
N PHE A 131 14.10 -0.85 -7.52
CA PHE A 131 14.18 -0.32 -6.16
C PHE A 131 13.24 -1.08 -5.22
N ASN A 132 13.78 -1.85 -4.28
CA ASN A 132 13.01 -2.73 -3.37
C ASN A 132 12.27 -3.88 -4.09
N GLY A 133 12.71 -4.24 -5.30
CA GLY A 133 12.07 -5.29 -6.10
C GLY A 133 12.11 -6.67 -5.45
N THR A 134 13.14 -6.98 -4.63
CA THR A 134 13.23 -8.27 -3.93
C THR A 134 12.05 -8.48 -2.97
N GLN A 135 11.52 -7.41 -2.38
CA GLN A 135 10.40 -7.48 -1.44
C GLN A 135 9.07 -7.08 -2.05
N HIS A 136 9.07 -6.47 -3.24
CA HIS A 136 7.89 -5.88 -3.87
C HIS A 136 7.76 -6.30 -5.35
N ASP A 137 8.38 -5.57 -6.28
CA ASP A 137 8.16 -5.70 -7.74
C ASP A 137 8.28 -7.14 -8.23
N CYS A 138 9.39 -7.82 -7.89
CA CYS A 138 9.63 -9.19 -8.35
C CYS A 138 8.60 -10.17 -7.80
N LYS A 139 8.11 -9.96 -6.56
CA LYS A 139 7.10 -10.86 -5.97
C LYS A 139 5.74 -10.69 -6.62
N PHE A 140 5.33 -9.45 -6.92
CA PHE A 140 4.08 -9.20 -7.65
C PHE A 140 4.14 -9.70 -9.08
N ILE A 141 5.27 -9.49 -9.76
CA ILE A 141 5.50 -10.04 -11.11
C ILE A 141 5.46 -11.56 -11.08
N GLN A 142 6.09 -12.22 -10.11
CA GLN A 142 6.06 -13.69 -10.01
C GLN A 142 4.67 -14.22 -9.64
N LYS A 143 3.91 -13.51 -8.80
CA LYS A 143 2.51 -13.86 -8.50
C LYS A 143 1.64 -13.78 -9.76
N HIS A 144 1.81 -12.72 -10.56
CA HIS A 144 1.02 -12.48 -11.77
C HIS A 144 1.46 -13.32 -12.96
N PHE A 145 2.76 -13.62 -13.07
CA PHE A 145 3.37 -14.46 -14.09
C PHE A 145 4.17 -15.60 -13.46
N PRO A 146 3.52 -16.66 -12.94
CA PRO A 146 4.20 -17.73 -12.20
C PRO A 146 5.32 -18.43 -12.97
N GLU A 147 5.17 -18.56 -14.29
CA GLU A 147 6.13 -19.24 -15.18
C GLU A 147 7.28 -18.34 -15.64
N LEU A 148 7.19 -17.02 -15.43
CA LEU A 148 8.20 -16.08 -15.89
C LEU A 148 9.47 -16.19 -15.03
N VAL A 149 10.59 -16.51 -15.66
CA VAL A 149 11.90 -16.56 -14.99
C VAL A 149 12.55 -15.19 -15.08
N LEU A 150 12.71 -14.52 -13.94
CA LEU A 150 13.42 -13.25 -13.87
C LEU A 150 14.94 -13.42 -14.06
N PRO A 151 15.67 -12.38 -14.54
CA PRO A 151 17.11 -12.45 -14.74
C PRO A 151 17.87 -12.83 -13.47
N VAL A 152 18.83 -13.75 -13.61
CA VAL A 152 19.64 -14.27 -12.48
C VAL A 152 20.45 -13.15 -11.81
N VAL A 153 20.89 -12.15 -12.57
CA VAL A 153 21.57 -10.98 -12.03
C VAL A 153 20.53 -9.92 -11.67
N HIS A 154 20.26 -9.78 -10.38
CA HIS A 154 19.35 -8.77 -9.84
C HIS A 154 20.10 -7.77 -8.96
N ILE A 155 19.98 -6.47 -9.28
CA ILE A 155 20.49 -5.37 -8.48
C ILE A 155 19.30 -4.63 -7.87
N ASP A 156 19.02 -4.93 -6.61
CA ASP A 156 18.05 -4.16 -5.83
C ASP A 156 18.74 -2.93 -5.19
N LEU A 157 18.32 -1.76 -5.66
CA LEU A 157 18.86 -0.46 -5.27
C LEU A 157 18.62 -0.12 -3.81
N ARG A 158 17.63 -0.70 -3.13
CA ARG A 158 17.44 -0.52 -1.69
C ARG A 158 18.69 -0.97 -0.93
N TYR A 159 19.21 -2.14 -1.27
CA TYR A 159 20.39 -2.70 -0.63
C TYR A 159 21.68 -2.06 -1.16
N SER A 160 21.75 -1.75 -2.46
CA SER A 160 22.90 -1.04 -3.04
C SER A 160 23.07 0.36 -2.43
N ALA A 161 21.98 1.11 -2.27
CA ALA A 161 21.99 2.43 -1.65
C ALA A 161 22.46 2.37 -0.19
N LYS A 162 21.94 1.40 0.59
CA LYS A 162 22.42 1.17 1.97
C LYS A 162 23.93 0.88 2.01
N ARG A 163 24.45 0.04 1.11
CA ARG A 163 25.89 -0.28 1.02
C ARG A 163 26.74 0.94 0.66
N ALA A 164 26.21 1.75 -0.26
CA ALA A 164 26.79 3.02 -0.69
C ALA A 164 26.73 4.12 0.38
N GLY A 165 26.09 3.89 1.53
CA GLY A 165 26.01 4.83 2.64
C GLY A 165 24.84 5.81 2.57
N PHE A 166 23.83 5.53 1.75
CA PHE A 166 22.56 6.26 1.81
C PHE A 166 21.68 5.73 2.96
N SER A 167 20.82 6.60 3.50
CA SER A 167 19.90 6.31 4.60
C SER A 167 18.53 6.94 4.38
N GLY A 168 17.50 6.38 5.01
CA GLY A 168 16.12 6.86 4.92
C GLY A 168 15.27 6.11 3.87
N GLY A 169 14.05 6.61 3.65
CA GLY A 169 13.16 6.10 2.60
C GLY A 169 13.58 6.54 1.19
N ARG A 170 12.88 6.05 0.17
CA ARG A 170 13.21 6.31 -1.25
C ARG A 170 13.42 7.79 -1.55
N SER A 171 12.49 8.65 -1.14
CA SER A 171 12.57 10.10 -1.39
C SER A 171 13.83 10.75 -0.78
N ALA A 172 14.23 10.32 0.42
CA ALA A 172 15.46 10.83 1.06
C ALA A 172 16.71 10.35 0.33
N ILE A 173 16.71 9.10 -0.14
CA ILE A 173 17.82 8.54 -0.94
C ILE A 173 17.94 9.26 -2.27
N GLU A 174 16.83 9.52 -2.95
CA GLU A 174 16.80 10.23 -4.24
C GLU A 174 17.29 11.67 -4.09
N GLN A 175 16.83 12.40 -3.08
CA GLN A 175 17.32 13.75 -2.79
C GLN A 175 18.83 13.74 -2.51
N ALA A 176 19.31 12.78 -1.71
CA ALA A 176 20.74 12.62 -1.43
C ALA A 176 21.56 12.22 -2.66
N ALA A 177 20.93 11.63 -3.67
CA ALA A 177 21.52 11.32 -4.97
C ALA A 177 21.45 12.50 -5.97
N GLY A 178 20.80 13.60 -5.60
CA GLY A 178 20.65 14.81 -6.42
C GLY A 178 19.43 14.82 -7.34
N LEU A 179 18.47 13.90 -7.15
CA LEU A 179 17.22 13.89 -7.90
C LEU A 179 16.25 14.95 -7.37
N VAL A 180 15.65 15.70 -8.28
CA VAL A 180 14.56 16.64 -7.99
C VAL A 180 13.29 16.11 -8.65
N ARG A 181 12.32 15.65 -7.85
CA ARG A 181 11.03 15.21 -8.36
C ARG A 181 10.09 16.40 -8.53
N LEU A 182 9.40 16.44 -9.67
CA LEU A 182 8.15 17.19 -9.78
C LEU A 182 7.10 16.42 -9.00
N THR A 183 6.68 16.94 -7.85
CA THR A 183 5.71 16.26 -6.98
C THR A 183 4.36 16.20 -7.67
N THR A 184 3.86 15.00 -7.92
CA THR A 184 2.43 14.76 -8.15
C THR A 184 1.82 14.36 -6.81
N SER A 185 0.64 14.89 -6.49
CA SER A 185 -0.04 14.60 -5.22
C SER A 185 -0.79 13.27 -5.22
N GLU A 186 -0.87 12.60 -6.37
CA GLU A 186 -1.77 11.47 -6.60
C GLU A 186 -0.98 10.17 -6.71
N THR A 187 -1.46 9.11 -6.05
CA THR A 187 -0.79 7.81 -6.04
C THR A 187 -1.16 6.98 -7.27
N ALA A 188 -0.31 6.01 -7.64
CA ALA A 188 -0.56 5.11 -8.76
C ALA A 188 -1.84 4.27 -8.57
N SER A 189 -2.14 3.83 -7.35
CA SER A 189 -3.39 3.11 -7.05
C SER A 189 -4.64 3.95 -7.35
N VAL A 190 -4.65 5.23 -6.98
CA VAL A 190 -5.76 6.16 -7.30
C VAL A 190 -5.92 6.34 -8.80
N LEU A 191 -4.81 6.52 -9.49
CA LEU A 191 -4.78 6.64 -10.94
C LEU A 191 -5.39 5.41 -11.62
N TRP A 192 -5.06 4.22 -11.12
CA TRP A 192 -5.61 2.96 -11.57
C TRP A 192 -7.14 2.90 -11.41
N HIS A 193 -7.67 3.25 -10.22
CA HIS A 193 -9.13 3.28 -10.01
C HIS A 193 -9.84 4.24 -10.95
N ARG A 194 -9.27 5.44 -11.18
CA ARG A 194 -9.86 6.40 -12.12
C ARG A 194 -9.80 5.89 -13.56
N TYR A 195 -8.74 5.19 -13.94
CA TYR A 195 -8.66 4.56 -15.26
C TYR A 195 -9.73 3.48 -15.45
N ARG A 196 -9.98 2.63 -14.43
CA ARG A 196 -11.07 1.64 -14.45
C ARG A 196 -12.45 2.28 -14.66
N ARG A 197 -12.64 3.52 -14.19
CA ARG A 197 -13.84 4.34 -14.42
C ARG A 197 -13.89 5.04 -15.80
N GLY A 198 -13.02 4.65 -16.73
CA GLY A 198 -12.94 5.22 -18.07
C GLY A 198 -12.07 6.47 -18.21
N ASN A 199 -11.35 6.89 -17.16
CA ASN A 199 -10.45 8.04 -17.25
C ASN A 199 -9.09 7.66 -17.87
N ASN A 200 -9.01 7.62 -19.19
CA ASN A 200 -7.77 7.33 -19.93
C ASN A 200 -6.63 8.31 -19.63
N SER A 201 -6.93 9.55 -19.24
CA SER A 201 -5.89 10.52 -18.84
C SER A 201 -5.21 10.13 -17.53
N ALA A 202 -5.91 9.40 -16.65
CA ALA A 202 -5.35 8.86 -15.43
C ALA A 202 -4.29 7.79 -15.74
N LEU A 203 -4.58 6.84 -16.66
CA LEU A 203 -3.58 5.86 -17.10
C LEU A 203 -2.37 6.54 -17.74
N ARG A 204 -2.56 7.56 -18.58
CA ARG A 204 -1.42 8.33 -19.15
C ARG A 204 -0.52 8.90 -18.06
N ARG A 205 -1.10 9.50 -17.02
CA ARG A 205 -0.36 10.04 -15.88
C ARG A 205 0.33 8.96 -15.07
N MET A 206 -0.31 7.80 -14.89
CA MET A 206 0.26 6.65 -14.20
C MET A 206 1.50 6.12 -14.94
N ILE A 207 1.42 5.99 -16.26
CA ILE A 207 2.56 5.62 -17.11
C ILE A 207 3.69 6.65 -17.01
N THR A 208 3.37 7.95 -17.00
CA THR A 208 4.38 9.01 -16.81
C THR A 208 5.04 8.94 -15.45
N TYR A 209 4.28 8.66 -14.39
CA TYR A 209 4.81 8.48 -13.04
C TYR A 209 5.75 7.27 -12.97
N ASN A 210 5.31 6.13 -13.48
CA ASN A 210 6.12 4.91 -13.50
C ASN A 210 7.40 5.07 -14.34
N HIS A 211 7.32 5.75 -15.49
CA HIS A 211 8.49 6.09 -16.31
C HIS A 211 9.50 6.94 -15.52
N ALA A 212 9.05 7.97 -14.81
CA ALA A 212 9.93 8.78 -13.97
C ALA A 212 10.62 7.94 -12.88
N ASP A 213 9.91 6.95 -12.32
CA ASP A 213 10.46 6.00 -11.36
C ASP A 213 11.53 5.09 -11.97
N VAL A 214 11.31 4.58 -13.19
CA VAL A 214 12.30 3.79 -13.94
C VAL A 214 13.56 4.62 -14.24
N GLU A 215 13.40 5.87 -14.68
CA GLU A 215 14.54 6.75 -14.97
C GLU A 215 15.32 7.15 -13.71
N ALA A 216 14.62 7.37 -12.59
CA ALA A 216 15.26 7.63 -11.30
C ALA A 216 16.19 6.49 -10.89
N GLN A 217 15.85 5.23 -11.19
CA GLN A 217 16.70 4.08 -10.86
C GLN A 217 18.05 4.11 -11.59
N LYS A 218 18.12 4.65 -12.80
CA LYS A 218 19.39 4.82 -13.54
C LYS A 218 20.34 5.75 -12.79
N VAL A 219 19.82 6.91 -12.39
CA VAL A 219 20.56 7.92 -11.61
C VAL A 219 20.99 7.35 -10.27
N LEU A 220 20.09 6.62 -9.59
CA LEU A 220 20.40 5.98 -8.31
C LEU A 220 21.50 4.91 -8.44
N LEU A 221 21.47 4.10 -9.49
CA LEU A 221 22.51 3.10 -9.73
C LEU A 221 23.87 3.76 -9.93
N ASP A 222 23.95 4.79 -10.78
CA ASP A 222 25.19 5.55 -11.02
C ASP A 222 25.71 6.18 -9.73
N ALA A 223 24.83 6.80 -8.93
CA ALA A 223 25.18 7.40 -7.64
C ALA A 223 25.69 6.35 -6.63
N CYS A 224 25.06 5.17 -6.59
CA CYS A 224 25.51 4.05 -5.75
C CYS A 224 26.89 3.57 -6.18
N ILE A 225 27.11 3.35 -7.47
CA ILE A 225 28.39 2.88 -8.02
C ILE A 225 29.51 3.86 -7.67
N ARG A 226 29.30 5.16 -7.92
CA ARG A 226 30.28 6.21 -7.59
C ARG A 226 30.66 6.21 -6.10
N ARG A 227 29.68 6.09 -5.20
CA ARG A 227 29.94 6.02 -3.75
C ARG A 227 30.62 4.72 -3.34
N MET A 228 30.26 3.60 -3.95
CA MET A 228 30.93 2.31 -3.72
C MET A 228 32.38 2.33 -4.18
N TYR A 229 32.69 2.95 -5.33
CA TYR A 229 34.06 3.17 -5.79
C TYR A 229 34.88 3.97 -4.80
N ALA A 230 34.37 5.12 -4.36
CA ALA A 230 35.05 5.96 -3.37
C ALA A 230 35.28 5.21 -2.04
N LYS A 231 34.26 4.50 -1.54
CA LYS A 231 34.34 3.75 -0.28
C LYS A 231 35.31 2.56 -0.34
N ALA A 232 35.44 1.92 -1.50
CA ALA A 232 36.34 0.79 -1.71
C ALA A 232 37.72 1.20 -2.24
N SER A 233 37.97 2.51 -2.40
CA SER A 233 39.21 3.04 -2.98
C SER A 233 39.58 2.40 -4.32
N ILE A 234 38.57 2.19 -5.18
CA ILE A 234 38.75 1.59 -6.51
C ILE A 234 39.48 2.62 -7.40
N PRO A 235 40.67 2.28 -7.97
CA PRO A 235 41.46 3.23 -8.75
C PRO A 235 40.72 3.76 -9.99
N ASP A 236 40.90 5.03 -10.33
CA ASP A 236 40.22 5.66 -11.48
C ASP A 236 40.50 4.93 -12.80
N ALA A 237 41.72 4.41 -12.97
CA ALA A 237 42.14 3.64 -14.14
C ALA A 237 41.29 2.37 -14.39
N VAL A 238 40.63 1.84 -13.36
CA VAL A 238 39.78 0.65 -13.48
C VAL A 238 38.29 0.98 -13.43
N GLN A 239 37.89 2.25 -13.23
CA GLN A 239 36.49 2.64 -13.13
C GLN A 239 35.82 2.73 -14.51
N SER A 240 34.57 2.29 -14.60
CA SER A 240 33.78 2.39 -15.83
C SER A 240 33.45 3.84 -16.17
N SER A 241 33.54 4.18 -17.44
CA SER A 241 32.97 5.42 -17.99
C SER A 241 31.44 5.34 -18.16
N VAL A 242 30.87 4.13 -18.24
CA VAL A 242 29.41 3.90 -18.39
C VAL A 242 28.62 4.66 -17.33
N ARG A 243 27.63 5.43 -17.77
CA ARG A 243 26.60 6.07 -16.94
C ARG A 243 25.24 5.73 -17.52
N PHE A 244 24.39 5.08 -16.72
CA PHE A 244 23.07 4.69 -17.17
C PHE A 244 22.16 5.91 -17.33
N ALA A 245 22.35 6.95 -16.52
CA ALA A 245 21.62 8.21 -16.59
C ALA A 245 21.87 8.99 -17.89
N ASP A 246 22.94 8.72 -18.65
CA ASP A 246 23.19 9.38 -19.95
C ASP A 246 22.25 8.87 -21.05
N SER A 247 21.64 7.70 -20.85
CA SER A 247 20.69 7.08 -21.78
C SER A 247 19.28 7.12 -21.22
N LEU A 248 18.76 8.33 -20.97
CA LEU A 248 17.37 8.47 -20.51
C LEU A 248 16.40 8.00 -21.58
N SER A 249 15.39 7.25 -21.16
CA SER A 249 14.37 6.76 -22.08
C SER A 249 13.25 7.79 -22.27
N VAL A 250 12.53 7.67 -23.39
CA VAL A 250 11.41 8.56 -23.70
C VAL A 250 10.13 7.77 -23.88
N ILE A 251 9.03 8.32 -23.36
CA ILE A 251 7.70 7.77 -23.62
C ILE A 251 7.31 8.09 -25.07
N ARG A 252 7.22 7.05 -25.90
CA ARG A 252 6.77 7.18 -27.28
C ARG A 252 5.27 6.86 -27.35
N TRP A 253 4.42 7.87 -27.32
CA TRP A 253 2.97 7.68 -27.50
C TRP A 253 2.66 7.35 -28.97
N ALA A 254 1.76 6.38 -29.20
CA ALA A 254 1.27 6.07 -30.54
C ALA A 254 0.51 7.27 -31.14
N LYS A 255 0.74 7.54 -32.43
CA LYS A 255 0.10 8.66 -33.16
C LYS A 255 -1.35 8.37 -33.56
N THR A 256 -1.73 7.10 -33.72
CA THR A 256 -3.08 6.65 -34.07
C THR A 256 -3.47 5.43 -33.22
N LYS A 257 -4.78 5.17 -33.04
CA LYS A 257 -5.28 4.03 -32.25
C LYS A 257 -5.02 2.67 -32.91
N ASP A 258 -4.90 2.63 -34.25
CA ASP A 258 -4.68 1.41 -35.05
C ASP A 258 -3.20 1.20 -35.41
N ALA A 259 -2.31 1.89 -34.73
CA ALA A 259 -0.89 1.82 -35.02
C ALA A 259 -0.33 0.48 -34.52
N LEU A 260 0.50 -0.20 -35.34
CA LEU A 260 1.14 -1.48 -34.99
C LEU A 260 1.80 -1.41 -33.61
N PRO A 261 1.92 -2.52 -32.84
CA PRO A 261 2.51 -2.53 -31.49
C PRO A 261 3.90 -1.87 -31.38
N ARG A 262 4.64 -1.78 -32.50
CA ARG A 262 5.96 -1.15 -32.59
C ARG A 262 5.95 0.38 -32.79
N SER A 263 4.77 1.01 -32.85
CA SER A 263 4.59 2.43 -33.20
C SER A 263 4.46 3.39 -32.00
N GLY A 264 4.40 2.84 -30.78
CA GLY A 264 4.31 3.59 -29.53
C GLY A 264 3.28 3.02 -28.56
N ILE A 265 3.25 3.55 -27.34
CA ILE A 265 2.32 3.20 -26.28
C ILE A 265 0.93 3.75 -26.63
N THR A 266 -0.03 2.84 -26.72
CA THR A 266 -1.46 3.15 -26.86
C THR A 266 -2.13 3.18 -25.50
N VAL A 267 -3.09 4.08 -25.30
CA VAL A 267 -3.98 4.03 -24.13
C VAL A 267 -5.33 3.58 -24.61
N SER A 268 -5.63 2.32 -24.33
CA SER A 268 -6.92 1.70 -24.60
C SER A 268 -7.92 2.09 -23.49
N ALA A 269 -9.22 1.94 -23.77
CA ALA A 269 -10.21 2.00 -22.70
C ALA A 269 -10.08 0.73 -21.85
N TYR A 270 -10.35 0.83 -20.55
CA TYR A 270 -10.36 -0.35 -19.68
C TYR A 270 -11.37 -1.37 -20.21
N LYS A 271 -10.90 -2.59 -20.51
CA LYS A 271 -11.71 -3.67 -21.13
C LYS A 271 -12.11 -4.77 -20.16
N SER A 272 -11.57 -4.78 -18.94
CA SER A 272 -11.80 -5.88 -18.03
C SER A 272 -13.24 -5.84 -17.50
N GLU A 273 -13.89 -6.99 -17.49
CA GLU A 273 -15.16 -7.25 -16.79
C GLU A 273 -14.97 -7.45 -15.28
N GLN A 274 -13.75 -7.34 -14.75
CA GLN A 274 -13.50 -7.42 -13.31
C GLN A 274 -13.97 -6.12 -12.64
N ALA A 275 -15.29 -6.00 -12.52
CA ALA A 275 -15.95 -5.27 -11.44
C ALA A 275 -15.36 -5.75 -10.10
N SER A 276 -15.42 -4.93 -9.05
CA SER A 276 -15.02 -5.34 -7.71
C SER A 276 -15.59 -6.74 -7.41
N ALA A 277 -14.74 -7.67 -6.98
CA ALA A 277 -15.09 -9.09 -6.86
C ALA A 277 -16.36 -9.34 -6.02
N VAL A 278 -16.70 -8.39 -5.13
CA VAL A 278 -17.92 -8.40 -4.31
C VAL A 278 -18.48 -6.97 -4.21
N THR A 279 -19.80 -6.81 -4.37
CA THR A 279 -20.55 -5.56 -4.16
C THR A 279 -21.67 -5.78 -3.13
N TYR A 280 -22.32 -4.72 -2.65
CA TYR A 280 -23.54 -4.83 -1.84
C TYR A 280 -24.60 -5.68 -2.56
N GLY A 281 -24.79 -5.49 -3.87
CA GLY A 281 -25.73 -6.28 -4.66
C GLY A 281 -25.39 -7.77 -4.64
N THR A 282 -24.10 -8.12 -4.63
CA THR A 282 -23.63 -9.51 -4.47
C THR A 282 -24.00 -10.05 -3.09
N LEU A 283 -23.73 -9.30 -2.01
CA LEU A 283 -24.08 -9.72 -0.65
C LEU A 283 -25.59 -9.86 -0.45
N GLN A 284 -26.37 -8.90 -0.96
CA GLN A 284 -27.83 -8.90 -0.92
C GLN A 284 -28.43 -10.11 -1.64
N ALA A 285 -27.80 -10.57 -2.72
CA ALA A 285 -28.25 -11.76 -3.46
C ALA A 285 -28.03 -13.06 -2.68
N GLU A 286 -27.05 -13.09 -1.76
CA GLU A 286 -26.74 -14.25 -0.92
C GLU A 286 -27.58 -14.26 0.37
N ARG A 287 -27.77 -13.09 1.00
CA ARG A 287 -28.58 -12.90 2.21
C ARG A 287 -29.37 -11.59 2.07
N PRO A 288 -30.67 -11.55 2.38
CA PRO A 288 -31.41 -10.29 2.45
C PRO A 288 -30.80 -9.35 3.52
N LEU A 289 -30.36 -8.16 3.11
CA LEU A 289 -29.74 -7.14 3.96
C LEU A 289 -30.57 -5.87 4.09
N ASP A 290 -31.62 -5.68 3.29
CA ASP A 290 -32.37 -4.41 3.26
C ASP A 290 -33.01 -4.04 4.61
N ASP A 291 -33.35 -5.04 5.42
CA ASP A 291 -33.93 -4.86 6.76
C ASP A 291 -32.87 -4.88 7.89
N VAL A 292 -31.60 -5.10 7.55
CA VAL A 292 -30.50 -5.18 8.52
C VAL A 292 -30.00 -3.78 8.86
N CYS A 293 -29.72 -3.54 10.14
CA CYS A 293 -29.07 -2.35 10.65
C CYS A 293 -27.69 -2.67 11.22
N VAL A 294 -26.63 -2.22 10.55
CA VAL A 294 -25.26 -2.28 11.08
C VAL A 294 -24.84 -0.91 11.61
N VAL A 295 -24.20 -0.90 12.78
CA VAL A 295 -23.51 0.30 13.28
C VAL A 295 -22.00 0.15 13.09
N GLY A 296 -21.38 1.09 12.40
CA GLY A 296 -19.93 1.18 12.27
C GLY A 296 -19.35 2.34 13.05
N ILE A 297 -18.24 2.13 13.74
CA ILE A 297 -17.60 3.14 14.60
C ILE A 297 -16.10 3.25 14.25
N ASP A 298 -15.64 4.45 13.89
CA ASP A 298 -14.21 4.81 13.86
C ASP A 298 -13.85 5.52 15.16
N LEU A 299 -13.34 4.74 16.13
CA LEU A 299 -13.23 5.16 17.52
C LEU A 299 -11.96 5.98 17.76
N VAL A 300 -12.08 7.10 18.46
CA VAL A 300 -10.91 7.85 18.95
C VAL A 300 -10.63 7.54 20.43
N ALA A 301 -9.38 7.63 20.85
CA ALA A 301 -8.96 7.27 22.22
C ALA A 301 -9.59 8.06 23.39
N SER A 302 -10.33 9.15 23.13
CA SER A 302 -10.86 10.03 24.18
C SER A 302 -12.20 10.64 23.78
N GLU A 303 -13.16 10.63 24.70
CA GLU A 303 -14.49 11.26 24.52
C GLU A 303 -14.45 12.78 24.36
N LYS A 304 -13.30 13.42 24.64
CA LYS A 304 -13.10 14.85 24.36
C LYS A 304 -13.09 15.14 22.86
N ARG A 305 -12.82 14.12 22.04
CA ARG A 305 -12.83 14.18 20.58
C ARG A 305 -13.99 13.37 20.05
N GLU A 306 -14.52 13.81 18.92
CA GLU A 306 -15.60 13.08 18.26
C GLU A 306 -15.02 11.86 17.52
N SER A 307 -15.72 10.73 17.57
CA SER A 307 -15.47 9.53 16.78
C SER A 307 -16.32 9.58 15.50
N GLY A 308 -15.89 8.89 14.45
CA GLY A 308 -16.76 8.62 13.30
C GLY A 308 -17.82 7.60 13.68
N PHE A 309 -19.06 7.82 13.25
CA PHE A 309 -20.17 6.92 13.54
C PHE A 309 -21.06 6.79 12.31
N CYS A 310 -21.48 5.56 12.00
CA CYS A 310 -22.34 5.25 10.88
C CYS A 310 -23.47 4.33 11.32
N ILE A 311 -24.70 4.69 10.98
CA ILE A 311 -25.84 3.76 10.92
C ILE A 311 -26.03 3.37 9.46
N LEU A 312 -25.93 2.08 9.17
CA LEU A 312 -26.10 1.51 7.84
C LEU A 312 -27.33 0.61 7.84
N HIS A 313 -28.43 1.09 7.25
CA HIS A 313 -29.65 0.31 7.03
C HIS A 313 -29.63 -0.23 5.60
N GLY A 314 -29.48 -1.53 5.42
CA GLY A 314 -29.17 -2.12 4.11
C GLY A 314 -27.94 -1.46 3.50
N ASN A 315 -28.11 -0.73 2.40
CA ASN A 315 -27.04 0.06 1.78
C ASN A 315 -27.12 1.57 2.07
N ALA A 316 -28.05 2.04 2.90
CA ALA A 316 -28.26 3.45 3.18
C ALA A 316 -27.49 3.88 4.44
N ALA A 317 -26.39 4.61 4.24
CA ALA A 317 -25.54 5.13 5.30
C ALA A 317 -26.00 6.51 5.81
N ILE A 318 -26.10 6.62 7.13
CA ILE A 318 -26.26 7.87 7.87
C ILE A 318 -25.02 8.04 8.74
N THR A 319 -24.21 9.06 8.44
CA THR A 319 -22.98 9.34 9.18
C THR A 319 -23.18 10.45 10.20
N SER A 320 -22.37 10.40 11.24
CA SER A 320 -22.29 11.43 12.27
C SER A 320 -20.93 11.43 12.97
N ARG A 321 -20.72 12.44 13.81
CA ARG A 321 -19.60 12.52 14.73
C ARG A 321 -20.12 12.52 16.16
N VAL A 322 -19.74 11.51 16.93
CA VAL A 322 -20.28 11.23 18.27
C VAL A 322 -19.14 11.25 19.31
N LYS A 323 -19.35 11.89 20.45
CA LYS A 323 -18.27 12.08 21.45
C LYS A 323 -18.22 10.96 22.48
N THR A 324 -19.32 10.77 23.20
CA THR A 324 -19.35 9.92 24.39
C THR A 324 -19.83 8.53 24.05
N ASP A 325 -19.37 7.56 24.84
CA ASP A 325 -19.79 6.17 24.72
C ASP A 325 -21.31 6.04 24.93
N GLU A 326 -21.89 6.79 25.88
CA GLU A 326 -23.31 6.75 26.20
C GLU A 326 -24.18 7.21 25.02
N GLU A 327 -23.74 8.23 24.28
CA GLU A 327 -24.44 8.71 23.09
C GLU A 327 -24.37 7.65 21.97
N MET A 328 -23.21 7.01 21.76
CA MET A 328 -23.07 5.93 20.76
C MET A 328 -24.01 4.77 21.05
N ILE A 329 -24.07 4.34 22.32
CA ILE A 329 -24.95 3.25 22.78
C ILE A 329 -26.42 3.63 22.59
N ALA A 330 -26.82 4.81 23.03
CA ALA A 330 -28.21 5.27 22.88
C ALA A 330 -28.65 5.34 21.41
N VAL A 331 -27.77 5.83 20.54
CA VAL A 331 -28.04 5.93 19.10
C VAL A 331 -28.12 4.55 18.44
N ALA A 332 -27.18 3.64 18.74
CA ALA A 332 -27.19 2.28 18.20
C ALA A 332 -28.42 1.48 18.63
N LEU A 333 -28.77 1.56 19.92
CA LEU A 333 -29.99 0.95 20.43
C LEU A 333 -31.23 1.55 19.77
N SER A 334 -31.31 2.88 19.64
CA SER A 334 -32.46 3.52 19.00
C SER A 334 -32.60 3.12 17.54
N ALA A 335 -31.48 3.00 16.81
CA ALA A 335 -31.41 2.53 15.43
C ALA A 335 -31.86 1.08 15.24
N GLY A 336 -31.81 0.27 16.30
CA GLY A 336 -32.11 -1.16 16.22
C GLY A 336 -30.97 -1.94 15.58
N ALA A 337 -29.74 -1.63 15.98
CA ALA A 337 -28.55 -2.31 15.46
C ALA A 337 -28.62 -3.82 15.67
N ASP A 338 -28.39 -4.59 14.61
CA ASP A 338 -28.20 -6.04 14.64
C ASP A 338 -26.77 -6.37 15.05
N VAL A 339 -25.80 -5.60 14.56
CA VAL A 339 -24.37 -5.74 14.90
C VAL A 339 -23.68 -4.38 14.97
N VAL A 340 -22.73 -4.25 15.90
CA VAL A 340 -21.85 -3.09 16.05
C VAL A 340 -20.42 -3.49 15.68
N SER A 341 -19.86 -2.87 14.65
CA SER A 341 -18.46 -3.01 14.26
C SER A 341 -17.64 -1.81 14.74
N ILE A 342 -16.58 -2.07 15.50
CA ILE A 342 -15.73 -1.04 16.10
C ILE A 342 -14.32 -1.11 15.50
N ASP A 343 -13.83 0.00 14.95
CA ASP A 343 -12.43 0.18 14.55
C ASP A 343 -11.57 0.53 15.78
N SER A 344 -11.32 -0.49 16.60
CA SER A 344 -10.41 -0.43 17.73
C SER A 344 -10.07 -1.85 18.18
N PRO A 345 -8.84 -2.13 18.65
CA PRO A 345 -8.55 -3.39 19.31
C PRO A 345 -9.52 -3.67 20.46
N LEU A 346 -10.19 -4.83 20.39
CA LEU A 346 -11.15 -5.32 21.40
C LEU A 346 -10.55 -6.43 22.28
N GLY A 347 -9.22 -6.57 22.26
CA GLY A 347 -8.46 -7.46 23.13
C GLY A 347 -7.01 -7.01 23.25
N ILE A 348 -6.26 -7.70 24.11
CA ILE A 348 -4.82 -7.49 24.33
C ILE A 348 -4.07 -8.82 24.19
N PRO A 349 -2.73 -8.81 24.03
CA PRO A 349 -1.95 -10.04 23.88
C PRO A 349 -2.14 -11.00 25.05
N HIS A 350 -2.18 -12.30 24.76
CA HIS A 350 -2.44 -13.33 25.77
C HIS A 350 -1.41 -13.26 26.90
N GLY A 351 -1.91 -13.31 28.14
CA GLY A 351 -1.10 -13.17 29.36
C GLY A 351 -0.86 -11.73 29.81
N ARG A 352 -1.21 -10.71 29.02
CA ARG A 352 -1.21 -9.31 29.49
C ARG A 352 -2.37 -9.10 30.48
N THR A 353 -2.11 -8.32 31.53
CA THR A 353 -3.09 -7.98 32.58
C THR A 353 -3.54 -6.52 32.52
N SER A 354 -2.78 -5.66 31.81
CA SER A 354 -3.10 -4.26 31.61
C SER A 354 -2.64 -3.75 30.23
N PHE A 355 -3.11 -2.54 29.90
CA PHE A 355 -2.79 -1.84 28.66
C PHE A 355 -1.43 -1.13 28.68
N TRP A 356 -0.85 -0.95 29.86
CA TRP A 356 0.22 0.02 30.08
C TRP A 356 1.61 -0.62 30.05
N ASP A 357 2.64 0.20 29.84
CA ASP A 357 4.02 -0.28 29.68
C ASP A 357 4.63 -0.83 30.99
N ASP A 358 4.02 -0.57 32.15
CA ASP A 358 4.45 -1.04 33.48
C ASP A 358 3.86 -2.41 33.87
N ASP A 359 3.06 -3.03 33.00
CA ASP A 359 2.54 -4.37 33.28
C ASP A 359 3.67 -5.42 33.29
N PRO A 360 3.71 -6.28 34.32
CA PRO A 360 4.83 -7.19 34.56
C PRO A 360 5.01 -8.25 33.47
N MET A 361 3.96 -8.53 32.69
CA MET A 361 3.97 -9.52 31.60
C MET A 361 4.41 -8.92 30.27
N ARG A 362 4.78 -7.62 30.22
CA ARG A 362 5.17 -6.95 28.96
C ARG A 362 6.34 -7.62 28.26
N GLU A 363 7.38 -7.97 29.01
CA GLU A 363 8.60 -8.53 28.44
C GLU A 363 8.35 -9.92 27.84
N GLN A 364 7.46 -10.69 28.46
CA GLN A 364 7.13 -12.04 28.05
C GLN A 364 6.08 -12.09 26.93
N CYS A 365 4.98 -11.35 27.09
CA CYS A 365 3.82 -11.42 26.19
C CYS A 365 3.87 -10.37 25.06
N GLY A 366 4.66 -9.31 25.23
CA GLY A 366 4.80 -8.23 24.24
C GLY A 366 3.57 -7.35 24.11
N ILE A 367 3.46 -6.68 22.96
CA ILE A 367 2.46 -5.62 22.68
C ILE A 367 1.60 -5.90 21.43
N THR A 368 1.71 -7.09 20.85
CA THR A 368 1.11 -7.47 19.56
C THR A 368 0.35 -8.78 19.69
N ARG A 369 -0.92 -8.78 19.31
CA ARG A 369 -1.80 -9.95 19.23
C ARG A 369 -1.52 -10.77 17.98
N GLU A 370 -2.05 -11.98 17.98
CA GLU A 370 -2.00 -12.94 16.90
C GLU A 370 -2.69 -12.41 15.64
N CYS A 371 -3.81 -11.71 15.75
CA CYS A 371 -4.49 -11.12 14.58
C CYS A 371 -3.58 -10.12 13.83
N GLU A 372 -2.83 -9.29 14.55
CA GLU A 372 -1.87 -8.35 13.95
C GLU A 372 -0.66 -9.06 13.34
N ARG A 373 -0.23 -10.18 13.93
CA ARG A 373 0.83 -11.04 13.34
C ARG A 373 0.35 -11.67 12.04
N GLN A 374 -0.86 -12.20 12.01
CA GLN A 374 -1.46 -12.78 10.80
C GLN A 374 -1.64 -11.73 9.70
N LEU A 375 -2.14 -10.53 10.03
CA LEU A 375 -2.22 -9.41 9.08
C LEU A 375 -0.84 -9.06 8.50
N LYS A 376 0.18 -8.95 9.35
CA LYS A 376 1.55 -8.66 8.93
C LYS A 376 2.13 -9.74 8.02
N GLN A 377 1.86 -11.02 8.30
CA GLN A 377 2.27 -12.13 7.43
C GLN A 377 1.60 -12.05 6.05
N ARG A 378 0.35 -11.57 6.00
CA ARG A 378 -0.39 -11.29 4.76
C ARG A 378 0.01 -9.96 4.10
N GLY A 379 1.01 -9.25 4.61
CA GLY A 379 1.48 -7.98 4.04
C GLY A 379 0.56 -6.79 4.28
N VAL A 380 -0.38 -6.90 5.22
CA VAL A 380 -1.23 -5.79 5.67
C VAL A 380 -0.62 -5.19 6.92
N SER A 381 -0.40 -3.87 6.91
CA SER A 381 0.23 -3.18 8.03
C SER A 381 -0.82 -2.78 9.08
N SER A 382 -0.76 -3.39 10.26
CA SER A 382 -1.45 -2.93 11.46
C SER A 382 -0.44 -2.47 12.53
N TYR A 383 -0.86 -1.51 13.35
CA TYR A 383 -0.09 -1.14 14.53
C TYR A 383 -0.32 -2.19 15.64
N PRO A 384 0.71 -2.54 16.43
CA PRO A 384 0.49 -3.34 17.62
C PRO A 384 -0.52 -2.65 18.55
N CYS A 385 -1.50 -3.39 19.06
CA CYS A 385 -2.59 -2.86 19.88
C CYS A 385 -2.11 -2.13 21.16
N LEU A 386 -0.90 -2.41 21.66
CA LEU A 386 -0.36 -1.79 22.87
C LEU A 386 0.89 -0.91 22.65
N ILE A 387 1.14 -0.42 21.42
CA ILE A 387 2.08 0.72 21.29
C ILE A 387 1.53 1.92 22.08
N PRO A 388 2.39 2.83 22.62
CA PRO A 388 1.94 3.90 23.51
C PRO A 388 0.81 4.78 22.96
N SER A 389 0.77 5.01 21.64
CA SER A 389 -0.30 5.78 21.00
C SER A 389 -1.65 5.05 20.92
N MET A 390 -1.65 3.71 21.03
CA MET A 390 -2.84 2.85 20.91
C MET A 390 -3.42 2.43 22.26
N GLN A 391 -2.64 2.41 23.35
CA GLN A 391 -3.07 1.87 24.65
C GLN A 391 -4.42 2.43 25.14
N LYS A 392 -4.61 3.76 25.06
CA LYS A 392 -5.88 4.41 25.45
C LYS A 392 -7.04 4.07 24.51
N LEU A 393 -6.75 3.90 23.21
CA LEU A 393 -7.75 3.50 22.23
C LEU A 393 -8.20 2.06 22.47
N THR A 394 -7.25 1.15 22.69
CA THR A 394 -7.50 -0.26 23.04
C THR A 394 -8.32 -0.38 24.33
N GLN A 395 -7.94 0.37 25.38
CA GLN A 395 -8.71 0.42 26.62
C GLN A 395 -10.16 0.88 26.36
N ARG A 396 -10.34 1.97 25.61
CA ARG A 396 -11.69 2.49 25.30
C ARG A 396 -12.48 1.51 24.43
N GLY A 397 -11.85 0.90 23.43
CA GLY A 397 -12.47 -0.07 22.54
C GLY A 397 -13.04 -1.26 23.31
N MET A 398 -12.22 -1.88 24.15
CA MET A 398 -12.64 -2.99 25.01
C MET A 398 -13.79 -2.60 25.94
N GLY A 399 -13.67 -1.47 26.65
CA GLY A 399 -14.72 -1.00 27.55
C GLY A 399 -16.03 -0.66 26.83
N LEU A 400 -15.96 -0.03 25.65
CA LEU A 400 -17.14 0.28 24.85
C LEU A 400 -17.82 -1.00 24.33
N ALA A 401 -17.04 -1.99 23.88
CA ALA A 401 -17.58 -3.28 23.45
C ALA A 401 -18.27 -4.03 24.58
N GLU A 402 -17.71 -4.03 25.79
CA GLU A 402 -18.36 -4.58 26.99
C GLU A 402 -19.69 -3.87 27.30
N LYS A 403 -19.72 -2.54 27.25
CA LYS A 403 -20.95 -1.76 27.45
C LYS A 403 -22.03 -2.10 26.42
N PHE A 404 -21.67 -2.23 25.14
CA PHE A 404 -22.62 -2.64 24.09
C PHE A 404 -23.16 -4.06 24.32
N ARG A 405 -22.27 -5.02 24.62
CA ARG A 405 -22.66 -6.42 24.90
C ARG A 405 -23.57 -6.54 26.12
N ALA A 406 -23.34 -5.71 27.15
CA ALA A 406 -24.22 -5.64 28.33
C ALA A 406 -25.65 -5.18 28.00
N HIS A 407 -25.85 -4.47 26.89
CA HIS A 407 -27.17 -4.10 26.37
C HIS A 407 -27.73 -5.13 25.36
N GLY A 408 -27.08 -6.30 25.23
CA GLY A 408 -27.52 -7.39 24.37
C GLY A 408 -27.20 -7.22 22.89
N LEU A 409 -26.34 -6.26 22.54
CA LEU A 409 -25.89 -6.05 21.16
C LEU A 409 -24.71 -6.96 20.81
N GLU A 410 -24.70 -7.48 19.59
CA GLU A 410 -23.55 -8.19 19.04
C GLU A 410 -22.45 -7.19 18.63
N VAL A 411 -21.21 -7.47 19.02
CA VAL A 411 -20.08 -6.55 18.81
C VAL A 411 -18.87 -7.28 18.24
N ILE A 412 -18.37 -6.78 17.11
CA ILE A 412 -17.19 -7.28 16.42
C ILE A 412 -16.09 -6.23 16.34
N GLU A 413 -14.84 -6.68 16.31
CA GLU A 413 -13.69 -5.84 15.97
C GLU A 413 -13.57 -5.76 14.44
N GLY A 414 -13.82 -4.57 13.89
CA GLY A 414 -13.68 -4.32 12.46
C GLY A 414 -12.34 -3.65 12.15
N TYR A 415 -11.83 -3.88 10.94
CA TYR A 415 -10.61 -3.20 10.47
C TYR A 415 -10.85 -2.51 9.12
N PRO A 416 -11.33 -1.24 9.12
CA PRO A 416 -11.65 -0.46 7.92
C PRO A 416 -10.50 -0.37 6.91
N GLY A 417 -9.28 -0.12 7.38
CA GLY A 417 -8.12 -0.03 6.49
C GLY A 417 -7.86 -1.34 5.75
N GLY A 418 -7.85 -2.48 6.45
CA GLY A 418 -7.68 -3.79 5.81
C GLY A 418 -8.86 -4.13 4.89
N THR A 419 -10.06 -3.74 5.28
CA THR A 419 -11.29 -3.90 4.46
C THR A 419 -11.21 -3.11 3.16
N GLN A 420 -10.72 -1.87 3.21
CA GLN A 420 -10.45 -1.05 2.03
C GLN A 420 -9.46 -1.74 1.09
N ASP A 421 -8.38 -2.30 1.62
CA ASP A 421 -7.40 -3.04 0.80
C ASP A 421 -8.03 -4.29 0.16
N ILE A 422 -8.75 -5.10 0.95
CA ILE A 422 -9.38 -6.35 0.51
C ILE A 422 -10.43 -6.11 -0.57
N LEU A 423 -11.27 -5.09 -0.38
CA LEU A 423 -12.37 -4.77 -1.30
C LEU A 423 -11.92 -3.87 -2.46
N SER A 424 -10.63 -3.53 -2.54
CA SER A 424 -10.10 -2.57 -3.53
C SER A 424 -10.84 -1.22 -3.49
N ILE A 425 -11.19 -0.75 -2.29
CA ILE A 425 -11.74 0.58 -2.06
C ILE A 425 -10.58 1.52 -1.69
N PRO A 426 -10.41 2.68 -2.37
CA PRO A 426 -9.31 3.59 -2.07
C PRO A 426 -9.30 4.04 -0.60
N ARG A 427 -8.17 3.86 0.11
CA ARG A 427 -8.03 4.35 1.49
C ARG A 427 -8.07 5.87 1.58
N LYS A 428 -8.31 6.43 2.77
CA LYS A 428 -8.30 7.88 3.03
C LYS A 428 -7.07 8.65 2.52
N GLN A 429 -5.90 8.01 2.45
CA GLN A 429 -4.66 8.64 1.94
C GLN A 429 -4.72 8.95 0.43
N ALA A 430 -5.58 8.26 -0.33
CA ALA A 430 -5.89 8.58 -1.72
C ALA A 430 -6.56 9.95 -1.88
N GLY A 431 -7.27 10.39 -0.84
CA GLY A 431 -8.15 11.55 -0.87
C GLY A 431 -9.61 11.15 -0.58
N LEU A 432 -10.35 12.09 -0.01
CA LEU A 432 -11.73 11.88 0.42
C LEU A 432 -12.64 11.46 -0.75
N GLN A 433 -12.46 12.07 -1.92
CA GLN A 433 -13.31 11.84 -3.09
C GLN A 433 -13.16 10.43 -3.67
N ASP A 434 -11.93 9.90 -3.71
CA ASP A 434 -11.69 8.55 -4.26
C ASP A 434 -12.25 7.46 -3.34
N LEU A 435 -12.19 7.65 -2.01
CA LEU A 435 -12.85 6.78 -1.03
C LEU A 435 -14.38 6.81 -1.20
N ILE A 436 -14.98 7.99 -1.36
CA ILE A 436 -16.43 8.13 -1.59
C ILE A 436 -16.88 7.41 -2.85
N GLU A 437 -16.15 7.58 -3.96
CA GLU A 437 -16.49 6.88 -5.20
C GLU A 437 -16.35 5.36 -5.04
N GLY A 438 -15.32 4.89 -4.31
CA GLY A 438 -15.18 3.46 -4.00
C GLY A 438 -16.33 2.91 -3.15
N LEU A 439 -16.81 3.64 -2.15
CA LEU A 439 -17.99 3.26 -1.35
C LEU A 439 -19.27 3.23 -2.20
N LYS A 440 -19.41 4.18 -3.14
CA LYS A 440 -20.53 4.22 -4.09
C LYS A 440 -20.48 3.05 -5.07
N GLU A 441 -19.31 2.70 -5.58
CA GLU A 441 -19.09 1.53 -6.46
C GLU A 441 -19.38 0.21 -5.74
N PHE A 442 -19.05 0.12 -4.45
CA PHE A 442 -19.47 -1.01 -3.62
C PHE A 442 -21.00 -1.09 -3.51
N GLY A 443 -21.72 0.04 -3.62
CA GLY A 443 -23.18 0.09 -3.62
C GLY A 443 -23.79 0.83 -2.42
N ILE A 444 -22.97 1.51 -1.61
CA ILE A 444 -23.45 2.32 -0.48
C ILE A 444 -24.04 3.64 -0.98
N THR A 445 -25.19 3.99 -0.43
CA THR A 445 -25.90 5.25 -0.69
C THR A 445 -25.95 6.08 0.60
N GLY A 446 -26.14 7.40 0.48
CA GLY A 446 -26.28 8.25 1.66
C GLY A 446 -25.95 9.72 1.39
N ARG A 447 -26.10 10.56 2.42
CA ARG A 447 -25.85 12.00 2.31
C ARG A 447 -24.40 12.38 2.08
N PHE A 448 -23.48 11.54 2.54
CA PHE A 448 -22.04 11.73 2.38
C PHE A 448 -21.63 11.96 0.92
N ILE A 449 -22.37 11.40 -0.05
CA ILE A 449 -22.16 11.60 -1.49
C ILE A 449 -22.48 13.05 -1.90
N GLN A 450 -23.64 13.58 -1.48
CA GLN A 450 -24.03 14.95 -1.81
C GLN A 450 -23.18 15.99 -1.06
N ASP A 451 -22.86 15.71 0.20
CA ASP A 451 -22.02 16.59 1.02
C ASP A 451 -20.60 16.72 0.44
N ALA A 452 -20.09 15.67 -0.20
CA ALA A 452 -18.82 15.70 -0.90
C ALA A 452 -18.84 16.46 -2.22
N ALA A 453 -19.91 16.31 -3.01
CA ALA A 453 -20.11 17.10 -4.22
C ALA A 453 -20.10 18.61 -3.91
N ARG A 454 -20.88 19.04 -2.90
CA ARG A 454 -20.91 20.43 -2.44
C ARG A 454 -19.55 20.93 -1.95
N GLN A 455 -18.79 20.11 -1.22
CA GLN A 455 -17.44 20.48 -0.77
C GLN A 455 -16.46 20.68 -1.93
N THR A 456 -16.58 19.88 -2.98
CA THR A 456 -15.73 19.96 -4.16
C THR A 456 -16.00 21.26 -4.93
N GLU A 457 -17.28 21.60 -5.12
CA GLU A 457 -17.71 22.87 -5.71
C GLU A 457 -17.23 24.08 -4.90
N GLU A 458 -17.36 24.05 -3.58
CA GLU A 458 -16.86 25.11 -2.69
C GLU A 458 -15.34 25.30 -2.75
N MET A 459 -14.56 24.21 -2.84
CA MET A 459 -13.09 24.29 -2.97
C MET A 459 -12.68 24.88 -4.32
N GLN A 460 -13.34 24.49 -5.40
CA GLN A 460 -13.10 25.05 -6.74
C GLN A 460 -13.46 26.54 -6.79
N ALA A 461 -14.55 26.94 -6.14
CA ALA A 461 -14.93 28.34 -6.03
C ALA A 461 -13.92 29.16 -5.20
N LYS A 462 -13.43 28.63 -4.07
CA LYS A 462 -12.44 29.30 -3.19
C LYS A 462 -11.06 29.47 -3.85
N ASN A 463 -10.61 28.51 -4.67
CA ASN A 463 -9.37 28.65 -5.43
C ASN A 463 -9.44 29.77 -6.48
N ASN A 464 -10.64 30.16 -6.91
CA ASN A 464 -10.87 31.31 -7.80
C ASN A 464 -11.09 32.64 -7.08
N SER A 465 -11.17 32.66 -5.75
CA SER A 465 -11.51 33.87 -4.98
C SER A 465 -10.70 33.98 -3.68
N THR A 466 -9.40 34.29 -3.77
CA THR A 466 -8.61 34.66 -2.59
C THR A 466 -8.51 36.17 -2.43
N VAL A 467 -9.40 36.78 -1.63
CA VAL A 467 -9.07 37.70 -0.52
C VAL A 467 -10.23 37.68 0.48
N SER A 468 -9.97 37.36 1.76
CA SER A 468 -10.38 38.17 2.94
C SER A 468 -10.43 37.38 4.26
N ARG A 469 -10.31 38.19 5.33
CA ARG A 469 -10.01 38.00 6.75
C ARG A 469 -10.99 37.16 7.59
N PRO A 470 -10.55 36.71 8.80
CA PRO A 470 -11.30 35.80 9.67
C PRO A 470 -12.27 36.51 10.62
N LYS A 471 -13.34 35.81 11.04
CA LYS A 471 -14.22 36.22 12.16
C LYS A 471 -14.37 35.13 13.22
N LYS A 472 -14.47 35.62 14.47
CA LYS A 472 -14.45 34.96 15.78
C LYS A 472 -15.68 34.10 16.08
N ILE A 473 -15.49 33.07 16.92
CA ILE A 473 -16.53 32.18 17.49
C ILE A 473 -16.85 32.59 18.95
N ARG A 474 -18.11 32.45 19.38
CA ARG A 474 -18.56 32.49 20.78
C ARG A 474 -19.21 31.15 21.19
N ALA A 475 -19.08 30.83 22.48
CA ALA A 475 -19.43 29.55 23.13
C ALA A 475 -20.93 29.41 23.48
N LYS A 476 -21.36 28.16 23.70
CA LYS A 476 -22.71 27.73 24.13
C LYS A 476 -22.75 27.39 25.62
N GLU A 477 -23.91 27.60 26.24
CA GLU A 477 -24.29 27.10 27.58
C GLU A 477 -25.05 25.77 27.49
N SER A 478 -24.90 24.97 28.55
CA SER A 478 -25.42 23.62 28.80
C SER A 478 -26.78 23.62 29.50
N TRP A 479 -27.59 22.56 29.34
CA TRP A 479 -28.58 22.17 30.36
C TRP A 479 -28.62 20.65 30.56
N ALA A 480 -28.66 20.28 31.83
CA ALA A 480 -28.67 18.94 32.39
C ALA A 480 -30.10 18.44 32.67
N ASN A 481 -30.16 17.14 32.98
CA ASN A 481 -31.27 16.35 33.58
C ASN A 481 -32.02 15.45 32.59
N TYR A 482 -31.83 14.13 32.69
CA TYR A 482 -32.68 13.29 33.54
C TYR A 482 -32.11 11.86 33.67
N ALA A 483 -32.20 11.30 34.88
CA ALA A 483 -31.90 9.91 35.19
C ALA A 483 -33.21 9.16 35.47
N GLY A 484 -33.23 7.84 35.21
CA GLY A 484 -34.31 6.96 35.66
C GLY A 484 -34.12 5.51 35.20
N ASN A 485 -33.66 4.66 36.11
CA ASN A 485 -33.46 3.21 35.98
C ASN A 485 -34.69 2.44 35.46
N ARG A 486 -34.47 1.42 34.61
CA ARG A 486 -35.31 0.21 34.55
C ARG A 486 -34.48 -1.05 34.34
N THR A 487 -34.83 -2.07 35.09
CA THR A 487 -34.26 -3.42 35.09
C THR A 487 -34.89 -4.30 34.01
N SER A 488 -34.15 -5.34 33.64
CA SER A 488 -34.40 -6.36 32.64
C SER A 488 -35.67 -7.18 32.87
N GLU A 489 -36.51 -7.31 31.84
CA GLU A 489 -37.06 -8.58 31.32
C GLU A 489 -37.98 -8.33 30.10
N ASP A 490 -37.86 -9.25 29.13
CA ASP A 490 -38.68 -9.52 27.94
C ASP A 490 -38.82 -8.53 26.76
N ARG A 491 -38.38 -9.05 25.61
CA ARG A 491 -38.45 -8.47 24.26
C ARG A 491 -39.89 -8.49 23.72
N LEU A 492 -40.69 -7.50 24.10
CA LEU A 492 -41.88 -7.09 23.34
C LEU A 492 -41.93 -5.55 23.33
N THR A 493 -41.36 -4.93 22.29
CA THR A 493 -41.41 -3.47 22.11
C THR A 493 -42.86 -3.01 21.93
N SER A 494 -43.33 -2.15 22.84
CA SER A 494 -44.65 -1.55 22.74
C SER A 494 -44.72 -0.56 21.55
N PRO A 495 -45.89 -0.33 20.93
CA PRO A 495 -46.04 0.64 19.84
C PRO A 495 -45.55 2.05 20.21
N GLN A 496 -45.65 2.45 21.48
CA GLN A 496 -45.19 3.74 22.00
C GLN A 496 -43.67 3.86 22.03
N GLU A 497 -42.95 2.78 22.36
CA GLU A 497 -41.48 2.76 22.32
C GLU A 497 -40.96 2.78 20.88
N LEU A 498 -41.69 2.15 19.96
CA LEU A 498 -41.37 2.14 18.54
C LEU A 498 -41.53 3.55 17.92
N GLU A 499 -42.60 4.25 18.28
CA GLU A 499 -42.82 5.66 17.91
C GLU A 499 -41.78 6.59 18.53
N ALA A 500 -41.42 6.41 19.80
CA ALA A 500 -40.38 7.19 20.48
C ALA A 500 -39.00 7.01 19.82
N ARG A 501 -38.63 5.78 19.43
CA ARG A 501 -37.39 5.49 18.69
C ARG A 501 -37.38 6.15 17.32
N GLN A 502 -38.48 6.04 16.56
CA GLN A 502 -38.61 6.69 15.26
C GLN A 502 -38.48 8.21 15.37
N ASN A 503 -39.11 8.82 16.38
CA ASN A 503 -39.02 10.25 16.65
C ASN A 503 -37.59 10.67 17.01
N PHE A 504 -36.90 9.93 17.88
CA PHE A 504 -35.49 10.20 18.21
C PHE A 504 -34.60 10.16 16.96
N LEU A 505 -34.71 9.11 16.15
CA LEU A 505 -33.91 8.95 14.93
C LEU A 505 -34.24 10.03 13.89
N HIS A 506 -35.51 10.43 13.76
CA HIS A 506 -35.90 11.52 12.87
C HIS A 506 -35.21 12.83 13.28
N HIS A 507 -35.26 13.18 14.56
CA HIS A 507 -34.60 14.37 15.09
C HIS A 507 -33.08 14.29 14.96
N TYR A 508 -32.50 13.11 15.23
CA TYR A 508 -31.07 12.87 15.07
C TYR A 508 -30.63 13.08 13.62
N ARG A 509 -31.35 12.50 12.65
CA ARG A 509 -31.10 12.68 11.20
C ARG A 509 -31.17 14.15 10.80
N LEU A 510 -32.15 14.90 11.31
CA LEU A 510 -32.27 16.34 11.07
C LEU A 510 -31.08 17.12 11.63
N GLN A 511 -30.57 16.76 12.81
CA GLN A 511 -29.38 17.40 13.38
C GLN A 511 -28.13 17.14 12.53
N GLN A 512 -27.92 15.90 12.08
CA GLN A 512 -26.77 15.57 11.23
C GLN A 512 -26.87 16.22 9.84
N SER A 513 -28.10 16.37 9.30
CA SER A 513 -28.31 17.04 8.00
C SER A 513 -27.90 18.52 7.95
N LYS A 514 -27.66 19.15 9.11
CA LYS A 514 -27.20 20.54 9.22
C LYS A 514 -25.66 20.66 9.17
N ARG A 515 -24.92 19.54 9.21
CA ARG A 515 -23.45 19.57 9.06
C ARG A 515 -23.08 19.71 7.59
N ALA A 516 -22.14 20.62 7.31
CA ALA A 516 -21.77 20.96 5.95
C ALA A 516 -20.64 20.09 5.36
N LYS A 517 -19.85 19.41 6.21
CA LYS A 517 -18.58 18.79 5.82
C LYS A 517 -18.43 17.35 6.32
N ILE A 518 -18.35 16.40 5.39
CA ILE A 518 -17.98 14.99 5.61
C ILE A 518 -16.48 14.87 5.96
N THR A 519 -16.15 13.94 6.86
CA THR A 519 -14.79 13.70 7.34
C THR A 519 -14.30 12.29 7.00
N HIS A 520 -12.98 12.06 7.05
CA HIS A 520 -12.42 10.72 6.84
C HIS A 520 -12.94 9.72 7.86
N ASP A 521 -13.03 10.11 9.13
CA ASP A 521 -13.50 9.23 10.22
C ASP A 521 -14.96 8.77 9.99
N GLU A 522 -15.81 9.61 9.40
CA GLU A 522 -17.17 9.21 9.01
C GLU A 522 -17.18 8.17 7.88
N LEU A 523 -16.26 8.27 6.92
CA LEU A 523 -16.15 7.29 5.83
C LEU A 523 -15.50 5.97 6.30
N ASP A 524 -14.55 6.04 7.23
CA ASP A 524 -14.00 4.85 7.89
C ASP A 524 -15.07 4.18 8.77
N ALA A 525 -15.98 4.94 9.39
CA ALA A 525 -17.15 4.38 10.07
C ALA A 525 -18.13 3.68 9.11
N ILE A 526 -18.36 4.20 7.89
CA ILE A 526 -19.11 3.46 6.85
C ILE A 526 -18.39 2.14 6.52
N THR A 527 -17.08 2.21 6.32
CA THR A 527 -16.28 1.02 5.99
C THR A 527 -16.33 -0.01 7.14
N SER A 528 -16.31 0.44 8.40
CA SER A 528 -16.51 -0.42 9.56
C SER A 528 -17.90 -1.07 9.54
N ALA A 529 -18.94 -0.34 9.15
CA ALA A 529 -20.28 -0.93 8.98
C ALA A 529 -20.33 -1.97 7.84
N ILE A 530 -19.56 -1.78 6.76
CA ILE A 530 -19.43 -2.80 5.70
C ILE A 530 -18.85 -4.11 6.26
N VAL A 531 -17.88 -4.06 7.19
CA VAL A 531 -17.38 -5.27 7.86
C VAL A 531 -18.51 -6.03 8.56
N GLY A 532 -19.42 -5.32 9.22
CA GLY A 532 -20.60 -5.93 9.84
C GLY A 532 -21.55 -6.57 8.82
N LEU A 533 -21.71 -6.02 7.61
CA LEU A 533 -22.49 -6.68 6.55
C LEU A 533 -21.87 -8.02 6.13
N PHE A 534 -20.55 -8.04 5.91
CA PHE A 534 -19.83 -9.29 5.59
C PHE A 534 -19.92 -10.32 6.73
N TYR A 535 -19.79 -9.85 7.97
CA TYR A 535 -19.96 -10.69 9.16
C TYR A 535 -21.34 -11.35 9.20
N LEU A 536 -22.41 -10.57 9.00
CA LEU A 536 -23.77 -11.10 8.95
C LEU A 536 -23.99 -12.02 7.75
N CYS A 537 -23.34 -11.79 6.60
CA CYS A 537 -23.42 -12.71 5.46
C CYS A 537 -22.63 -14.02 5.68
N GLY A 538 -21.84 -14.14 6.76
CA GLY A 538 -20.93 -15.27 6.95
C GLY A 538 -19.73 -15.24 5.98
N ARG A 539 -19.50 -14.12 5.29
CA ARG A 539 -18.39 -13.92 4.35
C ARG A 539 -17.23 -13.20 5.02
N TYR A 540 -16.67 -13.79 6.05
CA TYR A 540 -15.59 -13.15 6.79
C TYR A 540 -14.51 -14.14 7.21
N GLU A 541 -13.29 -13.62 7.35
CA GLU A 541 -12.20 -14.30 8.04
C GLU A 541 -12.04 -13.70 9.44
N ALA A 542 -12.05 -14.55 10.46
CA ALA A 542 -11.71 -14.18 11.83
C ALA A 542 -10.21 -14.38 12.07
N LEU A 543 -9.46 -13.29 12.17
CA LEU A 543 -8.01 -13.32 12.41
C LEU A 543 -7.72 -13.26 13.90
N GLY A 544 -6.76 -14.06 14.37
CA GLY A 544 -6.40 -14.16 15.79
C GLY A 544 -6.82 -15.49 16.42
N ASN A 545 -7.18 -15.44 17.70
CA ASN A 545 -7.58 -16.61 18.48
C ASN A 545 -8.60 -16.21 19.58
N ALA A 546 -9.17 -17.21 20.25
CA ALA A 546 -10.19 -16.99 21.27
C ALA A 546 -9.67 -16.27 22.53
N GLU A 547 -8.38 -16.39 22.86
CA GLU A 547 -7.78 -15.78 24.06
C GLU A 547 -7.58 -14.27 23.92
N GLU A 548 -7.29 -13.80 22.71
CA GLU A 548 -6.98 -12.39 22.41
C GLU A 548 -8.10 -11.65 21.67
N GLY A 549 -9.17 -12.37 21.34
CA GLY A 549 -10.26 -11.91 20.49
C GLY A 549 -9.94 -12.02 18.99
N PHE A 550 -11.00 -12.04 18.19
CA PHE A 550 -10.89 -12.07 16.73
C PHE A 550 -11.08 -10.68 16.12
N LEU A 551 -10.23 -10.35 15.15
CA LEU A 551 -10.40 -9.22 14.24
C LEU A 551 -11.07 -9.73 12.97
N ILE A 552 -12.17 -9.10 12.58
CA ILE A 552 -12.97 -9.52 11.43
C ILE A 552 -12.56 -8.75 10.18
N VAL A 553 -12.28 -9.49 9.11
CA VAL A 553 -12.07 -8.93 7.76
C VAL A 553 -12.96 -9.62 6.74
N PRO A 554 -13.36 -8.96 5.65
CA PRO A 554 -14.14 -9.60 4.58
C PRO A 554 -13.41 -10.81 3.98
N ASP A 555 -14.17 -11.85 3.63
CA ASP A 555 -13.72 -12.92 2.73
C ASP A 555 -14.34 -12.73 1.35
N VAL A 556 -13.47 -12.49 0.36
CA VAL A 556 -13.84 -12.24 -1.04
C VAL A 556 -13.53 -13.41 -1.97
N ARG A 557 -13.08 -14.54 -1.42
CA ARG A 557 -12.85 -15.77 -2.18
C ARG A 557 -14.12 -16.50 -2.55
#